data_AF-A0A6P0S472-F1
#
_entry.id   AF-A0A6P0S472-F1
#
_cell.length_a   1.000
_cell.length_b   1.000
_cell.length_c   1.000
_cell.angle_alpha   90.00
_cell.angle_beta   90.00
_cell.angle_gamma   90.00
#
_symmetry.space_group_name_H-M   'P 1'
#
loop_
_entity.id
_entity.type
_entity.pdbx_description
1 polymer ?
#
loop_
_entity_poly.entity_id
_entity_poly.type
_entity_poly.pdbx_seq_one_letter_code
_entity_poly.pdbx_strand_id
1 'polypeptide(L)'
;MTSVTESNSNPQKYHSLLESSVAERYRSIGFNVLVEPSASQIPFDLGGYRPDILATKEPDQNLIIEVKNTAESLSVDRFKSIAAIVNEQPGWKFLLVTGDDSVPIGTDNGILTLEEIKAKLSQATDLIATGASEPAFLYLWSLLEGLLRHHSIEADIPLSRLNQVSLVNHLYSQGELSREQFHIAKNLFPIRNKAVHGYKVSHLEDSTQRLLELVKQLMGEWS
;
A
#
# COMPACT_ATOMS: atom_id res chain seq x y z
N MET A 1 28.02 34.95 -2.04
CA MET A 1 27.40 34.10 -3.07
C MET A 1 27.93 32.71 -2.86
N THR A 2 27.18 31.87 -2.15
CA THR A 2 27.58 30.48 -1.89
C THR A 2 26.40 29.62 -2.28
N SER A 3 26.50 29.03 -3.48
CA SER A 3 25.49 28.14 -4.02
C SER A 3 25.43 26.86 -3.20
N VAL A 4 24.21 26.52 -2.82
CA VAL A 4 23.83 25.25 -2.20
C VAL A 4 24.08 24.13 -3.20
N THR A 5 24.79 23.10 -2.74
CA THR A 5 25.10 21.87 -3.46
C THR A 5 23.82 21.09 -3.80
N GLU A 6 23.59 20.87 -5.08
CA GLU A 6 22.63 19.90 -5.60
C GLU A 6 22.99 18.49 -5.09
N SER A 7 22.02 17.80 -4.48
CA SER A 7 22.16 16.42 -4.03
C SER A 7 22.23 15.49 -5.22
N ASN A 8 23.44 15.17 -5.67
CA ASN A 8 23.67 14.18 -6.70
C ASN A 8 23.72 12.80 -6.04
N SER A 9 22.59 12.12 -5.98
CA SER A 9 22.43 10.94 -5.17
C SER A 9 22.02 9.73 -6.02
N ASN A 10 22.91 8.73 -6.04
CA ASN A 10 22.84 7.57 -6.93
C ASN A 10 21.60 6.71 -6.63
N PRO A 11 20.66 6.52 -7.59
CA PRO A 11 19.43 5.72 -7.40
C PRO A 11 19.68 4.30 -6.89
N GLN A 12 20.81 3.70 -7.28
CA GLN A 12 21.18 2.34 -6.87
C GLN A 12 21.61 2.27 -5.41
N LYS A 13 22.28 3.33 -4.93
CA LYS A 13 22.65 3.47 -3.52
C LYS A 13 21.43 3.66 -2.63
N TYR A 14 20.42 4.41 -3.09
CA TYR A 14 19.17 4.55 -2.36
C TYR A 14 18.37 3.26 -2.26
N HIS A 15 18.31 2.52 -3.36
CA HIS A 15 17.62 1.24 -3.38
C HIS A 15 18.21 0.26 -2.36
N SER A 16 19.54 0.12 -2.34
CA SER A 16 20.23 -0.73 -1.36
C SER A 16 20.03 -0.27 0.10
N LEU A 17 19.97 1.04 0.35
CA LEU A 17 19.65 1.58 1.68
C LEU A 17 18.21 1.24 2.10
N LEU A 18 17.27 1.29 1.16
CA LEU A 18 15.88 0.95 1.41
C LEU A 18 15.71 -0.55 1.69
N GLU A 19 16.33 -1.42 0.89
CA GLU A 19 16.34 -2.87 1.13
C GLU A 19 16.90 -3.20 2.52
N SER A 20 18.02 -2.57 2.90
CA SER A 20 18.62 -2.73 4.21
C SER A 20 17.66 -2.30 5.33
N SER A 21 16.96 -1.17 5.15
CA SER A 21 15.97 -0.68 6.12
C SER A 21 14.77 -1.63 6.26
N VAL A 22 14.26 -2.14 5.14
CA VAL A 22 13.16 -3.13 5.13
C VAL A 22 13.61 -4.42 5.80
N ALA A 23 14.81 -4.91 5.49
CA ALA A 23 15.36 -6.12 6.08
C ALA A 23 15.50 -6.01 7.60
N GLU A 24 16.10 -4.92 8.10
CA GLU A 24 16.23 -4.67 9.55
C GLU A 24 14.87 -4.57 10.24
N ARG A 25 13.88 -3.95 9.58
CA ARG A 25 12.52 -3.87 10.11
C ARG A 25 11.91 -5.27 10.31
N TYR A 26 12.02 -6.16 9.33
CA TYR A 26 11.47 -7.52 9.44
C TYR A 26 12.26 -8.37 10.45
N ARG A 27 13.58 -8.21 10.52
CA ARG A 27 14.40 -8.82 11.58
C ARG A 27 13.94 -8.39 12.97
N SER A 28 13.66 -7.10 13.17
CA SER A 28 13.25 -6.55 14.46
C SER A 28 11.95 -7.14 15.03
N ILE A 29 11.09 -7.70 14.17
CA ILE A 29 9.81 -8.33 14.55
C ILE A 29 9.84 -9.86 14.47
N GLY A 30 11.04 -10.44 14.41
CA GLY A 30 11.29 -11.87 14.56
C GLY A 30 11.29 -12.68 13.26
N PHE A 31 11.43 -12.05 12.09
CA PHE A 31 11.67 -12.80 10.84
C PHE A 31 13.16 -13.11 10.67
N ASN A 32 13.43 -14.28 10.09
CA ASN A 32 14.71 -14.59 9.46
C ASN A 32 14.72 -13.96 8.06
N VAL A 33 15.69 -13.11 7.76
CA VAL A 33 15.67 -12.29 6.53
C VAL A 33 16.93 -12.48 5.68
N LEU A 34 16.73 -12.89 4.43
CA LEU A 34 17.76 -12.93 3.38
C LEU A 34 17.53 -11.78 2.40
N VAL A 35 18.56 -10.99 2.14
CA VAL A 35 18.58 -9.92 1.14
C VAL A 35 19.25 -10.46 -0.11
N GLU A 36 18.71 -10.15 -1.29
CA GLU A 36 19.11 -10.68 -2.60
C GLU A 36 19.29 -12.22 -2.59
N PRO A 37 18.24 -13.00 -2.23
CA PRO A 37 18.33 -14.44 -2.16
C PRO A 37 18.79 -15.05 -3.49
N SER A 38 19.70 -16.02 -3.41
CA SER A 38 20.05 -16.85 -4.56
C SER A 38 18.87 -17.76 -4.94
N ALA A 39 18.82 -18.20 -6.20
CA ALA A 39 17.73 -19.05 -6.69
C ALA A 39 17.55 -20.35 -5.87
N SER A 40 18.62 -20.90 -5.30
CA SER A 40 18.58 -22.10 -4.45
C SER A 40 18.01 -21.85 -3.04
N GLN A 41 17.91 -20.58 -2.62
CA GLN A 41 17.33 -20.20 -1.32
C GLN A 41 15.82 -19.92 -1.43
N ILE A 42 15.28 -19.83 -2.64
CA ILE A 42 13.85 -19.65 -2.88
C ILE A 42 13.21 -21.05 -2.91
N PRO A 43 12.19 -21.32 -2.08
CA PRO A 43 11.71 -22.69 -1.88
C PRO A 43 10.84 -23.25 -3.01
N PHE A 44 10.49 -22.43 -4.00
CA PHE A 44 9.68 -22.80 -5.15
C PHE A 44 10.06 -21.97 -6.38
N ASP A 45 9.67 -22.44 -7.56
CA ASP A 45 9.99 -21.75 -8.81
C ASP A 45 9.14 -20.49 -8.99
N LEU A 46 9.80 -19.35 -9.17
CA LEU A 46 9.19 -18.06 -9.48
C LEU A 46 9.30 -17.70 -10.97
N GLY A 47 9.53 -18.68 -11.85
CA GLY A 47 9.70 -18.46 -13.29
C GLY A 47 10.94 -17.64 -13.62
N GLY A 48 12.01 -17.83 -12.85
CA GLY A 48 13.26 -17.06 -12.97
C GLY A 48 13.22 -15.65 -12.34
N TYR A 49 12.10 -15.25 -11.72
CA TYR A 49 12.03 -14.02 -10.94
C TYR A 49 12.88 -14.14 -9.66
N ARG A 50 13.59 -13.06 -9.32
CA ARG A 50 14.37 -12.96 -8.08
C ARG A 50 13.85 -11.77 -7.28
N PRO A 51 13.31 -11.99 -6.07
CA PRO A 51 12.90 -10.90 -5.20
C PRO A 51 14.10 -10.23 -4.55
N ASP A 52 13.89 -9.02 -4.06
CA ASP A 52 14.89 -8.27 -3.31
C ASP A 52 15.10 -8.87 -1.92
N ILE A 53 14.04 -9.38 -1.27
CA ILE A 53 14.10 -9.93 0.08
C ILE A 53 13.23 -11.19 0.25
N LEU A 54 13.76 -12.18 0.96
CA LEU A 54 13.04 -13.34 1.50
C LEU A 54 12.96 -13.22 3.02
N ALA A 55 11.76 -13.24 3.60
CA ALA A 55 11.58 -13.19 5.05
C ALA A 55 10.72 -14.37 5.53
N THR A 56 11.20 -15.15 6.49
CA THR A 56 10.48 -16.32 7.03
C THR A 56 10.35 -16.25 8.54
N LYS A 57 9.22 -16.70 9.07
CA LYS A 57 8.92 -16.72 10.50
C LYS A 57 8.01 -17.91 10.82
N GLU A 58 8.45 -18.71 11.79
CA GLU A 58 7.72 -19.89 12.26
C GLU A 58 6.40 -19.50 12.97
N PRO A 59 5.32 -20.31 12.88
CA PRO A 59 5.26 -21.56 12.12
C PRO A 59 5.04 -21.36 10.60
N ASP A 60 4.23 -20.38 10.18
CA ASP A 60 3.75 -20.32 8.78
C ASP A 60 3.69 -18.90 8.18
N GLN A 61 4.57 -17.97 8.60
CA GLN A 61 4.61 -16.60 8.09
C GLN A 61 5.83 -16.37 7.19
N ASN A 62 5.65 -16.51 5.88
CA ASN A 62 6.71 -16.34 4.90
C ASN A 62 6.37 -15.26 3.86
N LEU A 63 7.36 -14.46 3.50
CA LEU A 63 7.21 -13.29 2.64
C LEU A 63 8.26 -13.30 1.53
N ILE A 64 7.78 -13.10 0.31
CA ILE A 64 8.58 -12.69 -0.85
C ILE A 64 8.39 -11.18 -0.98
N ILE A 65 9.43 -10.39 -0.74
CA ILE A 65 9.32 -8.93 -0.68
C ILE A 65 10.10 -8.30 -1.85
N GLU A 66 9.39 -7.48 -2.63
CA GLU A 66 9.97 -6.60 -3.63
C GLU A 66 10.06 -5.18 -3.10
N VAL A 67 11.21 -4.54 -3.28
CA VAL A 67 11.51 -3.19 -2.85
C VAL A 67 11.61 -2.27 -4.06
N LYS A 68 11.00 -1.09 -4.00
CA LYS A 68 11.04 -0.10 -5.09
C LYS A 68 11.28 1.29 -4.55
N ASN A 69 11.98 2.12 -5.30
CA ASN A 69 12.33 3.46 -4.81
C ASN A 69 11.09 4.34 -4.62
N THR A 70 10.15 4.31 -5.56
CA THR A 70 8.93 5.14 -5.51
C THR A 70 7.72 4.35 -5.96
N ALA A 71 6.56 4.65 -5.36
CA ALA A 71 5.30 4.03 -5.73
C ALA A 71 4.72 4.55 -7.06
N GLU A 72 5.06 5.79 -7.45
CA GLU A 72 4.48 6.48 -8.61
C GLU A 72 4.90 5.88 -9.96
N SER A 73 6.16 5.45 -10.07
CA SER A 73 6.75 4.92 -11.31
C SER A 73 6.56 3.41 -11.50
N LEU A 74 5.82 2.77 -10.60
CA LEU A 74 5.76 1.32 -10.54
C LEU A 74 4.76 0.72 -11.52
N SER A 75 5.22 -0.22 -12.35
CA SER A 75 4.38 -1.08 -13.17
C SER A 75 3.89 -2.29 -12.36
N VAL A 76 2.77 -2.12 -11.66
CA VAL A 76 2.23 -3.14 -10.74
C VAL A 76 1.75 -4.42 -11.45
N ASP A 77 1.31 -4.29 -12.71
CA ASP A 77 0.80 -5.41 -13.52
C ASP A 77 1.78 -6.61 -13.60
N ARG A 78 3.10 -6.34 -13.63
CA ARG A 78 4.12 -7.40 -13.67
C ARG A 78 4.09 -8.26 -12.40
N PHE A 79 3.86 -7.65 -11.24
CA PHE A 79 3.89 -8.35 -9.96
C PHE A 79 2.65 -9.19 -9.71
N LYS A 80 1.56 -9.01 -10.48
CA LYS A 80 0.37 -9.85 -10.35
C LYS A 80 0.67 -11.32 -10.63
N SER A 81 1.46 -11.59 -11.67
CA SER A 81 1.87 -12.96 -12.01
C SER A 81 2.71 -13.61 -10.91
N ILE A 82 3.63 -12.83 -10.30
CA ILE A 82 4.47 -13.30 -9.20
C ILE A 82 3.64 -13.53 -7.94
N ALA A 83 2.77 -12.58 -7.58
CA ALA A 83 1.88 -12.70 -6.43
C ALA A 83 0.98 -13.93 -6.53
N ALA A 84 0.44 -14.23 -7.72
CA ALA A 84 -0.34 -15.44 -7.95
C ALA A 84 0.46 -16.72 -7.64
N ILE A 85 1.69 -16.84 -8.18
CA ILE A 85 2.56 -17.99 -7.92
C ILE A 85 2.87 -18.13 -6.42
N VAL A 86 3.17 -17.02 -5.74
CA VAL A 86 3.49 -17.02 -4.31
C VAL A 86 2.27 -17.39 -3.46
N ASN A 87 1.09 -16.90 -3.80
CA ASN A 87 -0.14 -17.16 -3.04
C ASN A 87 -0.67 -18.60 -3.21
N GLU A 88 -0.23 -19.33 -4.24
CA GLU A 88 -0.47 -20.77 -4.36
C GLU A 88 0.33 -21.58 -3.34
N GLN A 89 1.37 -21.00 -2.72
CA GLN A 89 2.22 -21.68 -1.75
C GLN A 89 1.70 -21.46 -0.32
N PRO A 90 1.42 -22.52 0.46
CA PRO A 90 0.93 -22.40 1.83
C PRO A 90 1.87 -21.58 2.73
N GLY A 91 1.33 -20.61 3.45
CA GLY A 91 2.09 -19.75 4.37
C GLY A 91 2.99 -18.70 3.68
N TRP A 92 2.87 -18.52 2.36
CA TRP A 92 3.65 -17.53 1.61
C TRP A 92 2.77 -16.38 1.12
N LYS A 93 3.31 -15.15 1.19
CA LYS A 93 2.69 -13.95 0.64
C LYS A 93 3.72 -13.13 -0.14
N PHE A 94 3.28 -12.50 -1.22
CA PHE A 94 4.09 -11.53 -1.96
C PHE A 94 3.85 -10.13 -1.42
N LEU A 95 4.88 -9.39 -1.02
CA LEU A 95 4.77 -8.02 -0.53
C LEU A 95 5.54 -7.06 -1.43
N LEU A 96 4.95 -5.88 -1.66
CA LEU A 96 5.55 -4.82 -2.43
C LEU A 96 5.75 -3.61 -1.51
N VAL A 97 7.01 -3.21 -1.33
CA VAL A 97 7.43 -2.11 -0.46
C VAL A 97 8.06 -1.01 -1.30
N THR A 98 7.77 0.24 -0.97
CA THR A 98 8.30 1.43 -1.63
C THR A 98 9.05 2.34 -0.65
N GLY A 99 9.89 3.26 -1.15
CA GLY A 99 10.66 4.19 -0.31
C GLY A 99 9.80 5.06 0.60
N ASP A 100 8.54 5.27 0.20
CA ASP A 100 7.54 6.03 0.92
C ASP A 100 7.01 5.26 2.16
N ASP A 101 7.31 3.96 2.32
CA ASP A 101 6.92 3.09 3.46
C ASP A 101 7.80 3.26 4.71
N SER A 102 8.69 4.25 4.70
CA SER A 102 9.68 4.47 5.77
C SER A 102 9.07 5.00 7.08
N VAL A 103 7.83 5.49 7.09
CA VAL A 103 7.14 5.99 8.29
C VAL A 103 6.14 4.95 8.82
N PRO A 104 6.40 4.31 9.97
CA PRO A 104 5.40 3.47 10.64
C PRO A 104 4.21 4.34 11.05
N ILE A 105 3.00 3.99 10.59
CA ILE A 105 1.76 4.57 11.12
C ILE A 105 1.37 3.69 12.32
N GLY A 106 1.29 4.32 13.50
CA GLY A 106 1.16 3.65 14.79
C GLY A 106 -0.03 2.68 14.86
N THR A 107 0.23 1.49 15.41
CA THR A 107 -0.75 0.42 15.60
C THR A 107 -1.43 0.44 16.98
N ASP A 108 -1.11 1.44 17.81
CA ASP A 108 -1.39 1.39 19.25
C ASP A 108 -2.89 1.54 19.60
N ASN A 109 -3.71 2.08 18.69
CA ASN A 109 -5.14 2.31 18.88
C ASN A 109 -6.05 1.37 18.07
N GLY A 110 -5.49 0.34 17.43
CA GLY A 110 -6.24 -0.57 16.56
C GLY A 110 -6.64 0.05 15.21
N ILE A 111 -7.23 -0.77 14.34
CA ILE A 111 -7.79 -0.38 13.03
C ILE A 111 -9.31 -0.33 13.14
N LEU A 112 -9.95 0.57 12.38
CA LEU A 112 -11.41 0.67 12.34
C LEU A 112 -12.04 -0.66 11.90
N THR A 113 -13.08 -1.08 12.61
CA THR A 113 -13.94 -2.19 12.20
C THR A 113 -14.82 -1.79 11.01
N LEU A 114 -15.32 -2.78 10.25
CA LEU A 114 -16.24 -2.52 9.15
C LEU A 114 -17.50 -1.76 9.60
N GLU A 115 -18.03 -2.05 10.79
CA GLU A 115 -19.19 -1.35 11.35
C GLU A 115 -18.89 0.12 11.69
N GLU A 116 -17.69 0.43 12.20
CA GLU A 116 -17.26 1.82 12.42
C GLU A 116 -17.06 2.56 11.10
N ILE A 117 -16.53 1.89 10.06
CA ILE A 117 -16.39 2.47 8.72
C ILE A 117 -17.79 2.78 8.14
N LYS A 118 -18.75 1.85 8.24
CA LYS A 118 -20.16 2.06 7.85
C LYS A 118 -20.77 3.25 8.57
N ALA A 119 -20.61 3.34 9.90
CA ALA A 119 -21.15 4.43 10.69
C ALA A 119 -20.56 5.78 10.25
N LYS A 120 -19.25 5.84 9.99
CA LYS A 120 -18.55 7.06 9.54
C LYS A 120 -18.89 7.47 8.10
N LEU A 121 -19.27 6.54 7.23
CA LEU A 121 -19.65 6.85 5.85
C LEU A 121 -20.88 7.77 5.77
N SER A 122 -21.79 7.69 6.76
CA SER A 122 -22.94 8.61 6.84
C SER A 122 -22.48 10.07 6.99
N GLN A 123 -21.51 10.33 7.88
CA GLN A 123 -20.94 11.67 8.09
C GLN A 123 -20.25 12.21 6.84
N ALA A 124 -19.57 11.35 6.07
CA ALA A 124 -19.00 11.76 4.78
C ALA A 124 -20.08 12.21 3.79
N THR A 125 -21.24 11.54 3.80
CA THR A 125 -22.38 11.89 2.95
C THR A 125 -22.98 13.24 3.34
N ASP A 126 -23.06 13.54 4.65
CA ASP A 126 -23.54 14.84 5.14
C ASP A 126 -22.61 16.00 4.74
N LEU A 127 -21.28 15.78 4.77
CA LEU A 127 -20.30 16.77 4.31
C LEU A 127 -20.48 17.06 2.80
N ILE A 128 -20.75 16.04 1.99
CA ILE A 128 -21.05 16.22 0.56
C ILE A 128 -22.33 17.02 0.37
N ALA A 129 -23.40 16.69 1.11
CA ALA A 129 -24.70 17.36 0.99
C ALA A 129 -24.64 18.86 1.36
N THR A 130 -23.70 19.26 2.21
CA THR A 130 -23.48 20.67 2.60
C THR A 130 -22.51 21.42 1.69
N GLY A 131 -21.98 20.78 0.64
CA GLY A 131 -21.01 21.36 -0.28
C GLY A 131 -19.58 21.43 0.27
N ALA A 132 -19.29 20.77 1.39
CA ALA A 132 -17.98 20.73 2.02
C ALA A 132 -17.06 19.68 1.36
N SER A 133 -16.74 19.88 0.08
CA SER A 133 -16.08 18.88 -0.78
C SER A 133 -14.67 18.49 -0.32
N GLU A 134 -13.85 19.43 0.15
CA GLU A 134 -12.49 19.13 0.62
C GLU A 134 -12.48 18.34 1.93
N PRO A 135 -13.21 18.74 2.99
CA PRO A 135 -13.40 17.90 4.16
C PRO A 135 -13.98 16.52 3.84
N ALA A 136 -15.00 16.46 2.98
CA ALA A 136 -15.60 15.19 2.56
C ALA A 136 -14.57 14.28 1.87
N PHE A 137 -13.77 14.82 0.95
CA PHE A 137 -12.75 14.09 0.22
C PHE A 137 -11.71 13.48 1.17
N LEU A 138 -11.14 14.29 2.06
CA LEU A 138 -10.12 13.83 3.01
C LEU A 138 -10.69 12.81 4.00
N TYR A 139 -11.95 13.00 4.42
CA TYR A 139 -12.62 12.06 5.30
C TYR A 139 -12.86 10.72 4.61
N LEU A 140 -13.40 10.72 3.38
CA LEU A 140 -13.56 9.50 2.58
C LEU A 140 -12.24 8.79 2.30
N TRP A 141 -11.16 9.55 2.07
CA TRP A 141 -9.84 8.96 1.86
C TRP A 141 -9.36 8.19 3.11
N SER A 142 -9.61 8.74 4.30
CA SER A 142 -9.33 8.03 5.56
C SER A 142 -10.17 6.77 5.73
N LEU A 143 -11.42 6.77 5.26
CA LEU A 143 -12.29 5.58 5.28
C LEU A 143 -11.84 4.53 4.28
N LEU A 144 -11.40 4.92 3.08
CA LEU A 144 -10.79 4.02 2.11
C LEU A 144 -9.57 3.34 2.74
N GLU A 145 -8.65 4.08 3.34
CA GLU A 145 -7.50 3.49 4.03
C GLU A 145 -7.89 2.54 5.16
N GLY A 146 -8.87 2.93 5.99
CA GLY A 146 -9.40 2.07 7.04
C GLY A 146 -9.91 0.73 6.49
N LEU A 147 -10.67 0.80 5.39
CA LEU A 147 -11.23 -0.37 4.72
C LEU A 147 -10.15 -1.26 4.11
N LEU A 148 -9.19 -0.68 3.38
CA LEU A 148 -8.06 -1.42 2.81
C LEU A 148 -7.25 -2.12 3.91
N ARG A 149 -7.01 -1.46 5.05
CA ARG A 149 -6.28 -2.04 6.18
C ARG A 149 -7.07 -3.12 6.91
N HIS A 150 -8.39 -2.97 7.03
CA HIS A 150 -9.25 -3.99 7.61
C HIS A 150 -9.19 -5.27 6.77
N HIS A 151 -9.43 -5.16 5.46
CA HIS A 151 -9.35 -6.28 4.51
C HIS A 151 -7.98 -6.97 4.51
N SER A 152 -6.93 -6.16 4.60
CA SER A 152 -5.54 -6.63 4.69
C SER A 152 -5.25 -7.54 5.88
N ILE A 153 -5.84 -7.24 7.04
CA ILE A 153 -5.70 -8.06 8.25
C ILE A 153 -6.42 -9.39 8.06
N GLU A 154 -7.64 -9.36 7.50
CA GLU A 154 -8.41 -10.58 7.23
C GLU A 154 -7.69 -11.51 6.24
N ALA A 155 -6.95 -10.94 5.29
CA ALA A 155 -6.13 -11.68 4.33
C ALA A 155 -4.79 -12.21 4.92
N ASP A 156 -4.55 -12.05 6.22
CA ASP A 156 -3.32 -12.37 6.96
C ASP A 156 -2.05 -11.79 6.31
N ILE A 157 -2.17 -10.56 5.82
CA ILE A 157 -1.04 -9.86 5.22
C ILE A 157 -0.52 -8.86 6.25
N PRO A 158 0.79 -8.88 6.59
CA PRO A 158 1.36 -7.96 7.57
C PRO A 158 1.53 -6.53 7.00
N LEU A 159 0.41 -5.90 6.63
CA LEU A 159 0.31 -4.59 5.96
C LEU A 159 0.13 -3.43 6.92
N SER A 160 0.12 -3.70 8.23
CA SER A 160 0.01 -2.69 9.29
C SER A 160 1.07 -1.59 9.20
N ARG A 161 2.07 -1.73 8.32
CA ARG A 161 3.18 -0.78 8.13
C ARG A 161 3.36 -0.28 6.70
N LEU A 162 2.50 -0.64 5.75
CA LEU A 162 2.52 0.00 4.43
C LEU A 162 1.90 1.40 4.53
N ASN A 163 2.49 2.34 3.79
CA ASN A 163 1.91 3.62 3.46
C ASN A 163 0.70 3.46 2.54
N GLN A 164 0.00 4.57 2.34
CA GLN A 164 -1.30 4.67 1.68
C GLN A 164 -1.24 4.23 0.21
N VAL A 165 -0.16 4.56 -0.50
CA VAL A 165 0.04 4.19 -1.91
C VAL A 165 0.50 2.76 -2.05
N SER A 166 1.41 2.32 -1.19
CA SER A 166 1.90 0.95 -1.16
C SER A 166 0.77 -0.03 -0.86
N LEU A 167 -0.18 0.35 0.00
CA LEU A 167 -1.36 -0.46 0.30
C LEU A 167 -2.22 -0.72 -0.95
N VAL A 168 -2.52 0.33 -1.73
CA VAL A 168 -3.28 0.22 -2.98
C VAL A 168 -2.52 -0.61 -4.03
N ASN A 169 -1.22 -0.35 -4.21
CA ASN A 169 -0.39 -1.12 -5.14
C ASN A 169 -0.32 -2.59 -4.75
N HIS A 170 -0.15 -2.86 -3.46
CA HIS A 170 -0.06 -4.21 -2.94
C HIS A 170 -1.38 -4.95 -3.14
N LEU A 171 -2.53 -4.41 -2.71
CA LEU A 171 -3.83 -5.08 -2.89
C LEU A 171 -4.16 -5.33 -4.36
N TYR A 172 -3.77 -4.42 -5.27
CA TYR A 172 -3.88 -4.68 -6.70
C TYR A 172 -2.96 -5.80 -7.19
N SER A 173 -1.73 -5.87 -6.69
CA SER A 173 -0.80 -6.96 -7.02
C SER A 173 -1.31 -8.33 -6.56
N GLN A 174 -2.02 -8.37 -5.42
CA GLN A 174 -2.64 -9.59 -4.89
C GLN A 174 -3.92 -9.99 -5.64
N GLY A 175 -4.48 -9.10 -6.46
CA GLY A 175 -5.76 -9.32 -7.14
C GLY A 175 -6.99 -8.96 -6.31
N GLU A 176 -6.81 -8.42 -5.10
CA GLU A 176 -7.88 -7.96 -4.21
C GLU A 176 -8.58 -6.70 -4.74
N LEU A 177 -7.86 -5.88 -5.51
CA LEU A 177 -8.44 -4.77 -6.26
C LEU A 177 -8.55 -5.12 -7.75
N SER A 178 -9.68 -4.77 -8.35
CA SER A 178 -9.85 -4.79 -9.79
C SER A 178 -8.96 -3.72 -10.46
N ARG A 179 -8.71 -3.86 -11.77
CA ARG A 179 -7.96 -2.86 -12.55
C ARG A 179 -8.63 -1.48 -12.47
N GLU A 180 -9.96 -1.45 -12.53
CA GLU A 180 -10.73 -0.21 -12.47
C GLU A 180 -10.61 0.46 -11.09
N GLN A 181 -10.82 -0.29 -10.01
CA GLN A 181 -10.69 0.20 -8.64
C GLN A 181 -9.28 0.74 -8.37
N PHE A 182 -8.25 0.01 -8.83
CA PHE A 182 -6.86 0.45 -8.75
C PHE A 182 -6.63 1.77 -9.49
N HIS A 183 -7.13 1.91 -10.72
CA HIS A 183 -6.98 3.15 -11.48
C HIS A 183 -7.71 4.32 -10.83
N ILE A 184 -8.92 4.11 -10.28
CA ILE A 184 -9.66 5.14 -9.55
C ILE A 184 -8.82 5.61 -8.35
N ALA A 185 -8.39 4.70 -7.47
CA ALA A 185 -7.59 5.05 -6.30
C ALA A 185 -6.28 5.77 -6.68
N LYS A 186 -5.56 5.27 -7.70
CA LYS A 186 -4.31 5.88 -8.19
C LYS A 186 -4.53 7.28 -8.75
N ASN A 187 -5.62 7.53 -9.48
CA ASN A 187 -5.92 8.83 -10.05
C ASN A 187 -6.38 9.85 -9.00
N LEU A 188 -6.93 9.40 -7.88
CA LEU A 188 -7.34 10.26 -6.76
C LEU A 188 -6.17 10.63 -5.84
N PHE A 189 -5.07 9.89 -5.86
CA PHE A 189 -3.91 10.15 -4.98
C PHE A 189 -3.27 11.55 -5.18
N PRO A 190 -3.02 12.04 -6.42
CA PRO A 190 -2.52 13.40 -6.61
C PRO A 190 -3.49 14.49 -6.10
N ILE A 191 -4.79 14.21 -6.13
CA ILE A 191 -5.85 15.11 -5.63
C ILE A 191 -5.76 15.20 -4.11
N ARG A 192 -5.64 14.05 -3.44
CA ARG A 192 -5.39 13.96 -2.00
C ARG A 192 -4.15 14.75 -1.58
N ASN A 193 -3.04 14.57 -2.27
CA ASN A 193 -1.80 15.28 -1.92
C ASN A 193 -1.97 16.79 -2.05
N LYS A 194 -2.58 17.27 -3.14
CA LYS A 194 -2.87 18.70 -3.29
C LYS A 194 -3.75 19.23 -2.16
N ALA A 195 -4.84 18.52 -1.83
CA ALA A 195 -5.76 18.91 -0.77
C ALA A 195 -5.06 19.00 0.61
N VAL A 196 -4.32 17.96 1.01
CA VAL A 196 -3.61 17.94 2.30
C VAL A 196 -2.51 19.01 2.39
N HIS A 197 -1.89 19.36 1.26
CA HIS A 197 -0.85 20.40 1.23
C HIS A 197 -1.39 21.81 0.95
N GLY A 198 -2.71 22.01 0.95
CA GLY A 198 -3.34 23.32 0.80
C GLY A 198 -3.23 23.94 -0.60
N TYR A 199 -2.97 23.11 -1.62
CA TYR A 199 -3.01 23.56 -3.00
C TYR A 199 -4.45 23.61 -3.51
N LYS A 200 -4.73 24.51 -4.45
CA LYS A 200 -6.02 24.54 -5.15
C LYS A 200 -6.23 23.22 -5.92
N VAL A 201 -7.41 22.65 -5.76
CA VAL A 201 -7.83 21.41 -6.42
C VAL A 201 -9.00 21.69 -7.37
N SER A 202 -8.79 21.42 -8.66
CA SER A 202 -9.87 21.45 -9.66
C SER A 202 -10.66 20.14 -9.62
N HIS A 203 -11.96 20.19 -9.92
CA HIS A 203 -12.85 19.01 -9.99
C HIS A 203 -12.92 18.19 -8.68
N LEU A 204 -12.81 18.87 -7.53
CA LEU A 204 -12.84 18.21 -6.24
C LEU A 204 -14.18 17.52 -5.96
N GLU A 205 -15.30 18.16 -6.31
CA GLU A 205 -16.65 17.57 -6.18
C GLU A 205 -16.77 16.22 -6.91
N ASP A 206 -16.43 16.19 -8.21
CA ASP A 206 -16.45 14.96 -9.01
C ASP A 206 -15.51 13.88 -8.42
N SER A 207 -14.35 14.31 -7.90
CA SER A 207 -13.37 13.42 -7.30
C SER A 207 -13.86 12.84 -5.97
N THR A 208 -14.55 13.64 -5.17
CA THR A 208 -15.20 13.21 -3.93
C THR A 208 -16.30 12.19 -4.22
N GLN A 209 -17.12 12.43 -5.25
CA GLN A 209 -18.17 11.49 -5.64
C GLN A 209 -17.61 10.15 -6.12
N ARG A 210 -16.57 10.17 -6.96
CA ARG A 210 -15.87 8.94 -7.39
C ARG A 210 -15.26 8.18 -6.22
N LEU A 211 -14.70 8.89 -5.25
CA LEU A 211 -14.14 8.27 -4.05
C LEU A 211 -15.24 7.63 -3.19
N LEU A 212 -16.38 8.30 -3.03
CA LEU A 212 -17.54 7.75 -2.32
C LEU A 212 -18.04 6.46 -2.98
N GLU A 213 -18.13 6.43 -4.30
CA GLU A 213 -18.53 5.26 -5.08
C GLU A 213 -17.55 4.10 -4.90
N LEU A 214 -16.25 4.37 -4.98
CA LEU A 214 -15.22 3.36 -4.73
C LEU A 214 -15.34 2.77 -3.31
N VAL A 215 -15.47 3.62 -2.29
CA VAL A 215 -15.62 3.15 -0.90
C VAL A 215 -16.87 2.28 -0.75
N LYS A 216 -18.02 2.70 -1.30
CA LYS A 216 -19.26 1.92 -1.26
C LYS A 216 -19.13 0.58 -1.99
N GLN A 217 -18.47 0.57 -3.14
CA GLN A 217 -18.24 -0.64 -3.92
C GLN A 217 -17.39 -1.65 -3.12
N LEU A 218 -16.22 -1.24 -2.65
CA LEU A 218 -15.31 -2.09 -1.89
C LEU A 218 -15.97 -2.61 -0.61
N MET A 219 -16.71 -1.75 0.09
CA MET A 219 -17.47 -2.19 1.27
C MET A 219 -18.50 -3.26 0.92
N GLY A 220 -19.20 -3.15 -0.22
CA GLY A 220 -20.17 -4.16 -0.64
C GLY A 220 -19.53 -5.49 -1.06
N GLU A 221 -18.32 -5.46 -1.60
CA GLU A 221 -17.56 -6.64 -2.01
C GLU A 221 -16.90 -7.37 -0.82
N TRP A 222 -16.54 -6.65 0.24
CA TRP A 222 -15.83 -7.16 1.43
C TRP A 222 -16.71 -7.22 2.69
N SER A 223 -18.04 -7.19 2.54
CA SER A 223 -19.01 -7.36 3.64
C SER A 223 -19.40 -8.81 3.89
#